data_AF-A0A852VTM4-F1
#
_entry.id   AF-A0A852VTM4-F1
#
_cell.length_a   1.000
_cell.length_b   1.000
_cell.length_c   1.000
_cell.angle_alpha   90.00
_cell.angle_beta   90.00
_cell.angle_gamma   90.00
#
_symmetry.space_group_name_H-M   'P 1'
#
loop_
_entity.id
_entity.type
_entity.pdbx_description
1 polymer ?
#
loop_
_entity_poly.entity_id
_entity_poly.type
_entity_poly.pdbx_seq_one_letter_code
_entity_poly.pdbx_strand_id
1 'polypeptide(L)'
;MSNENIKVLRELGESRTVVSESAQVWCGYRLRTLGRTEEALGVFETLVAEGAERPALYSLQRAVTLAIDRRHRDAIAAAEELPGERRETVEFMVRAREGIYTGYPEMYERRIARAVSRRFQVELTGSWLRSKHLLGQATGNDVHRVRDEAEAAGHGGAVCKAIAVWGEMNLFDNHIGAQVEQELRENISSHDRYSALAHFLALRAWALGSEELLQLARQATLAVDHRNGAWIPVEILLEEMGHPVPSAQVQWIDSQASVRERWITLHSAVVERARTAAQA
;
A
#
# COMPACT_ATOMS: atom_id res chain seq x y z
N MET A 1 -7.28 -17.26 -0.04
CA MET A 1 -8.59 -16.88 0.52
C MET A 1 -9.66 -17.12 -0.54
N SER A 2 -10.77 -17.79 -0.22
CA SER A 2 -11.63 -18.48 -1.19
C SER A 2 -12.76 -17.62 -1.78
N ASN A 3 -13.20 -17.96 -3.00
CA ASN A 3 -14.43 -17.47 -3.64
C ASN A 3 -15.70 -17.65 -2.79
N GLU A 4 -15.66 -18.56 -1.83
CA GLU A 4 -16.74 -18.86 -0.89
C GLU A 4 -17.09 -17.66 0.00
N ASN A 5 -16.09 -16.94 0.51
CA ASN A 5 -16.33 -15.72 1.30
C ASN A 5 -17.03 -14.62 0.48
N ILE A 6 -16.69 -14.49 -0.81
CA ILE A 6 -17.33 -13.52 -1.70
C ILE A 6 -18.78 -13.93 -1.97
N LYS A 7 -19.02 -15.23 -2.19
CA LYS A 7 -20.38 -15.75 -2.37
C LYS A 7 -21.27 -15.44 -1.16
N VAL A 8 -20.79 -15.73 0.06
CA VAL A 8 -21.52 -15.44 1.30
C VAL A 8 -21.80 -13.94 1.44
N LEU A 9 -20.83 -13.07 1.13
CA LEU A 9 -21.03 -11.62 1.19
C LEU A 9 -22.05 -11.11 0.17
N ARG A 10 -22.10 -11.72 -1.04
CA ARG A 10 -23.12 -11.39 -2.05
C ARG A 10 -24.51 -11.81 -1.59
N GLU A 11 -24.66 -13.04 -1.11
CA GLU A 11 -25.95 -13.56 -0.59
C GLU A 11 -26.48 -12.70 0.56
N LEU A 12 -25.61 -12.32 1.51
CA LEU A 12 -25.97 -11.39 2.59
C LEU A 12 -26.33 -10.00 2.06
N GLY A 13 -25.62 -9.53 1.04
CA GLY A 13 -25.88 -8.26 0.37
C GLY A 13 -27.18 -8.21 -0.42
N GLU A 14 -27.77 -9.36 -0.75
CA GLU A 14 -29.08 -9.48 -1.42
C GLU A 14 -30.24 -9.64 -0.41
N SER A 15 -29.94 -10.00 0.83
CA SER A 15 -30.92 -10.43 1.84
C SER A 15 -31.87 -9.35 2.38
N ARG A 16 -31.77 -8.09 1.91
CA ARG A 16 -32.55 -6.92 2.41
C ARG A 16 -32.55 -6.78 3.95
N THR A 17 -31.45 -7.15 4.58
CA THR A 17 -31.26 -7.03 6.03
C THR A 17 -30.53 -5.74 6.40
N VAL A 18 -30.50 -5.37 7.68
CA VAL A 18 -29.72 -4.20 8.16
C VAL A 18 -28.22 -4.31 7.91
N VAL A 19 -27.70 -5.50 7.58
CA VAL A 19 -26.29 -5.73 7.27
C VAL A 19 -26.00 -5.79 5.77
N SER A 20 -27.01 -5.66 4.92
CA SER A 20 -26.92 -5.83 3.45
C SER A 20 -25.87 -4.89 2.84
N GLU A 21 -25.95 -3.59 3.15
CA GLU A 21 -24.99 -2.61 2.64
C GLU A 21 -23.57 -2.89 3.13
N SER A 22 -23.41 -3.23 4.41
CA SER A 22 -22.10 -3.57 4.96
C SER A 22 -21.51 -4.78 4.26
N ALA A 23 -22.33 -5.82 4.00
CA ALA A 23 -21.90 -7.01 3.28
C ALA A 23 -21.45 -6.68 1.85
N GLN A 24 -22.18 -5.83 1.13
CA GLN A 24 -21.79 -5.35 -0.21
C GLN A 24 -20.47 -4.56 -0.17
N VAL A 25 -20.29 -3.66 0.80
CA VAL A 25 -19.03 -2.91 0.96
C VAL A 25 -17.85 -3.85 1.20
N TRP A 26 -17.99 -4.83 2.09
CA TRP A 26 -16.96 -5.84 2.34
C TRP A 26 -16.72 -6.72 1.11
N CYS A 27 -17.75 -7.03 0.34
CA CYS A 27 -17.62 -7.73 -0.95
C CYS A 27 -16.74 -6.93 -1.92
N GLY A 28 -17.03 -5.65 -2.11
CA GLY A 28 -16.24 -4.74 -2.93
C GLY A 28 -14.77 -4.67 -2.49
N TYR A 29 -14.51 -4.56 -1.18
CA TYR A 29 -13.14 -4.61 -0.65
C TYR A 29 -12.42 -5.92 -0.95
N ARG A 30 -13.10 -7.06 -0.85
CA ARG A 30 -12.50 -8.36 -1.15
C ARG A 30 -12.21 -8.55 -2.63
N LEU A 31 -13.15 -8.16 -3.50
CA LEU A 31 -12.95 -8.18 -4.95
C LEU A 31 -11.74 -7.33 -5.36
N ARG A 32 -11.63 -6.11 -4.81
CA ARG A 32 -10.48 -5.22 -5.01
C ARG A 32 -9.15 -5.86 -4.59
N THR A 33 -9.07 -6.46 -3.40
CA THR A 33 -7.85 -7.13 -2.93
C THR A 33 -7.43 -8.34 -3.79
N LEU A 34 -8.35 -8.91 -4.56
CA LEU A 34 -8.08 -10.01 -5.49
C LEU A 34 -7.83 -9.55 -6.93
N GLY A 35 -7.77 -8.23 -7.19
CA GLY A 35 -7.61 -7.70 -8.54
C GLY A 35 -8.84 -7.85 -9.44
N ARG A 36 -10.01 -8.19 -8.85
CA ARG A 36 -11.30 -8.26 -9.57
C ARG A 36 -11.92 -6.87 -9.63
N THR A 37 -11.19 -5.93 -10.23
CA THR A 37 -11.44 -4.48 -10.15
C THR A 37 -12.80 -4.11 -10.73
N GLU A 38 -13.15 -4.59 -11.93
CA GLU A 38 -14.43 -4.27 -12.57
C GLU A 38 -15.63 -4.73 -11.73
N GLU A 39 -15.53 -5.90 -11.10
CA GLU A 39 -16.60 -6.39 -10.21
C GLU A 39 -16.67 -5.58 -8.91
N ALA A 40 -15.54 -5.13 -8.36
CA ALA A 40 -15.51 -4.25 -7.21
C ALA A 40 -16.14 -2.88 -7.53
N LEU A 41 -15.82 -2.32 -8.70
CA LEU A 41 -16.41 -1.08 -9.19
C LEU A 41 -17.91 -1.20 -9.35
N GLY A 42 -18.40 -2.27 -9.99
CA GLY A 42 -19.83 -2.54 -10.13
C GLY A 42 -20.57 -2.57 -8.78
N VAL A 43 -19.98 -3.21 -7.76
CA VAL A 43 -20.56 -3.22 -6.39
C VAL A 43 -20.68 -1.81 -5.82
N PHE A 44 -19.65 -0.97 -5.93
CA PHE A 44 -19.71 0.41 -5.40
C PHE A 44 -20.64 1.31 -6.22
N GLU A 45 -20.73 1.11 -7.53
CA GLU A 45 -21.64 1.86 -8.40
C GLU A 45 -23.11 1.51 -8.11
N THR A 46 -23.43 0.24 -7.90
CA THR A 46 -24.77 -0.18 -7.45
C THR A 46 -25.13 0.46 -6.11
N LEU A 47 -24.22 0.43 -5.13
CA LEU A 47 -24.43 1.08 -3.83
C LEU A 47 -24.71 2.59 -3.94
N VAL A 48 -24.03 3.29 -4.85
CA VAL A 48 -24.30 4.71 -5.11
C VAL A 48 -25.67 4.90 -5.77
N ALA A 49 -25.99 4.09 -6.78
CA ALA A 49 -27.22 4.21 -7.57
C ALA A 49 -28.50 3.88 -6.77
N GLU A 50 -28.42 2.91 -5.85
CA GLU A 50 -29.56 2.49 -5.02
C GLU A 50 -29.85 3.45 -3.86
N GLY A 51 -29.08 4.54 -3.72
CA GLY A 51 -29.32 5.54 -2.67
C GLY A 51 -29.01 5.01 -1.27
N ALA A 52 -28.05 4.09 -1.15
CA ALA A 52 -27.62 3.51 0.11
C ALA A 52 -27.18 4.60 1.13
N GLU A 53 -27.13 4.27 2.42
CA GLU A 53 -27.02 5.26 3.52
C GLU A 53 -25.82 6.22 3.41
N ARG A 54 -24.76 5.83 2.69
CA ARG A 54 -23.47 6.55 2.65
C ARG A 54 -22.95 6.72 1.22
N PRO A 55 -23.67 7.40 0.31
CA PRO A 55 -23.31 7.45 -1.10
C PRO A 55 -21.92 8.06 -1.31
N ALA A 56 -21.58 9.11 -0.56
CA ALA A 56 -20.26 9.74 -0.65
C ALA A 56 -19.10 8.85 -0.16
N LEU A 57 -19.35 7.87 0.73
CA LEU A 57 -18.36 6.85 1.07
C LEU A 57 -18.16 5.90 -0.11
N TYR A 58 -19.23 5.48 -0.77
CA TYR A 58 -19.18 4.52 -1.87
C TYR A 58 -18.55 5.14 -3.13
N SER A 59 -18.85 6.40 -3.44
CA SER A 59 -18.13 7.17 -4.49
C SER A 59 -16.63 7.28 -4.19
N LEU A 60 -16.26 7.52 -2.92
CA LEU A 60 -14.85 7.51 -2.51
C LEU A 60 -14.23 6.13 -2.73
N GLN A 61 -14.91 5.05 -2.34
CA GLN A 61 -14.38 3.70 -2.52
C GLN A 61 -14.24 3.30 -3.99
N ARG A 62 -15.12 3.78 -4.88
CA ARG A 62 -14.96 3.66 -6.34
C ARG A 62 -13.66 4.32 -6.81
N ALA A 63 -13.44 5.60 -6.45
CA ALA A 63 -12.22 6.32 -6.83
C ALA A 63 -10.94 5.69 -6.24
N VAL A 64 -10.99 5.24 -4.98
CA VAL A 64 -9.89 4.51 -4.33
C VAL A 64 -9.60 3.17 -5.02
N THR A 65 -10.62 2.49 -5.52
CA THR A 65 -10.47 1.21 -6.24
C THR A 65 -9.72 1.43 -7.56
N LEU A 66 -10.07 2.47 -8.31
CA LEU A 66 -9.33 2.88 -9.52
C LEU A 66 -7.87 3.24 -9.20
N ALA A 67 -7.63 3.98 -8.11
CA ALA A 67 -6.27 4.36 -7.70
C ALA A 67 -5.43 3.13 -7.32
N ILE A 68 -6.01 2.16 -6.61
CA ILE A 68 -5.32 0.89 -6.27
C ILE A 68 -5.01 0.10 -7.55
N ASP A 69 -5.93 0.03 -8.49
CA ASP A 69 -5.78 -0.71 -9.76
C ASP A 69 -4.87 -0.03 -10.79
N ARG A 70 -4.16 1.05 -10.41
CA ARG A 70 -3.26 1.81 -11.29
C ARG A 70 -3.95 2.58 -12.42
N ARG A 71 -5.27 2.78 -12.31
CA ARG A 71 -6.07 3.64 -13.20
C ARG A 71 -6.08 5.07 -12.67
N HIS A 72 -4.89 5.70 -12.55
CA HIS A 72 -4.75 6.95 -11.81
C HIS A 72 -5.52 8.11 -12.45
N ARG A 73 -5.55 8.22 -13.78
CA ARG A 73 -6.33 9.26 -14.47
C ARG A 73 -7.82 9.11 -14.17
N ASP A 74 -8.35 7.89 -14.29
CA ASP A 74 -9.74 7.60 -13.98
C ASP A 74 -10.04 7.88 -12.49
N ALA A 75 -9.11 7.56 -11.59
CA ALA A 75 -9.26 7.83 -10.17
C ALA A 75 -9.34 9.33 -9.86
N ILE A 76 -8.50 10.15 -10.51
CA ILE A 76 -8.54 11.61 -10.36
C ILE A 76 -9.84 12.17 -10.92
N ALA A 77 -10.27 11.73 -12.10
CA ALA A 77 -11.56 12.14 -12.68
C ALA A 77 -12.74 11.79 -11.75
N ALA A 78 -12.75 10.56 -11.22
CA ALA A 78 -13.77 10.15 -10.24
C ALA A 78 -13.72 10.93 -8.92
N ALA A 79 -12.55 11.48 -8.56
CA ALA A 79 -12.38 12.28 -7.36
C ALA A 79 -12.90 13.72 -7.50
N GLU A 80 -13.11 14.22 -8.71
CA GLU A 80 -13.63 15.58 -8.95
C GLU A 80 -15.04 15.78 -8.38
N GLU A 81 -15.82 14.69 -8.33
CA GLU A 81 -17.18 14.64 -7.77
C GLU A 81 -17.19 14.55 -6.24
N LEU A 82 -16.03 14.34 -5.60
CA LEU A 82 -15.92 14.13 -4.15
C LEU A 82 -15.71 15.46 -3.40
N PRO A 83 -16.28 15.60 -2.19
CA PRO A 83 -16.02 16.76 -1.35
C PRO A 83 -14.58 16.75 -0.80
N GLY A 84 -13.96 17.93 -0.76
CA GLY A 84 -12.67 18.27 -0.13
C GLY A 84 -11.79 17.10 0.33
N GLU A 85 -11.90 16.70 1.59
CA GLU A 85 -11.03 15.70 2.22
C GLU A 85 -11.07 14.31 1.54
N ARG A 86 -12.20 13.94 0.93
CA ARG A 86 -12.33 12.68 0.19
C ARG A 86 -11.61 12.75 -1.14
N ARG A 87 -11.72 13.87 -1.85
CA ARG A 87 -10.95 14.16 -3.07
C ARG A 87 -9.45 14.14 -2.77
N GLU A 88 -9.03 14.88 -1.74
CA GLU A 88 -7.64 14.91 -1.27
C GLU A 88 -7.13 13.49 -0.98
N THR A 89 -7.93 12.63 -0.34
CA THR A 89 -7.54 11.25 -0.07
C THR A 89 -7.15 10.49 -1.34
N VAL A 90 -7.92 10.62 -2.42
CA VAL A 90 -7.62 9.96 -3.70
C VAL A 90 -6.39 10.58 -4.36
N GLU A 91 -6.30 11.90 -4.38
CA GLU A 91 -5.14 12.63 -4.92
C GLU A 91 -3.84 12.22 -4.21
N PHE A 92 -3.86 12.10 -2.89
CA PHE A 92 -2.72 11.59 -2.11
C PHE A 92 -2.44 10.11 -2.40
N MET A 93 -3.45 9.27 -2.64
CA MET A 93 -3.17 7.89 -3.03
C MET A 93 -2.45 7.81 -4.38
N VAL A 94 -2.89 8.58 -5.37
CA VAL A 94 -2.29 8.64 -6.71
C VAL A 94 -0.87 9.22 -6.64
N ARG A 95 -0.70 10.39 -6.01
CA ARG A 95 0.62 11.05 -5.88
C ARG A 95 1.66 10.17 -5.20
N ALA A 96 1.25 9.36 -4.21
CA ALA A 96 2.15 8.43 -3.55
C ALA A 96 2.69 7.40 -4.53
N ARG A 97 1.86 6.90 -5.46
CA ARG A 97 2.28 5.95 -6.51
C ARG A 97 3.21 6.59 -7.53
N GLU A 98 3.13 7.90 -7.69
CA GLU A 98 4.03 8.68 -8.54
C GLU A 98 5.33 9.11 -7.85
N GLY A 99 5.56 8.68 -6.60
CA GLY A 99 6.78 8.99 -5.85
C GLY A 99 6.76 10.40 -5.23
N ILE A 100 5.59 11.00 -5.04
CA ILE A 100 5.44 12.33 -4.44
C ILE A 100 4.94 12.18 -3.00
N TYR A 101 5.78 12.55 -2.03
CA TYR A 101 5.51 12.38 -0.60
C TYR A 101 5.50 13.68 0.21
N THR A 102 5.74 14.84 -0.41
CA THR A 102 5.73 16.13 0.26
C THR A 102 4.37 16.41 0.92
N GLY A 103 4.37 16.77 2.21
CA GLY A 103 3.16 17.07 2.98
C GLY A 103 2.39 15.84 3.50
N TYR A 104 2.88 14.62 3.27
CA TYR A 104 2.19 13.40 3.70
C TYR A 104 2.21 13.18 5.22
N PRO A 105 3.34 13.36 5.93
CA PRO A 105 3.37 13.21 7.38
C PRO A 105 2.32 14.09 8.07
N GLU A 106 2.26 15.38 7.73
CA GLU A 106 1.34 16.35 8.31
C GLU A 106 -0.12 16.01 7.97
N MET A 107 -0.37 15.53 6.75
CA MET A 107 -1.69 15.06 6.34
C MET A 107 -2.14 13.83 7.12
N TYR A 108 -1.27 12.84 7.32
CA TYR A 108 -1.61 11.68 8.14
C TYR A 108 -1.78 12.05 9.61
N GLU A 109 -0.97 12.96 10.16
CA GLU A 109 -1.15 13.47 11.53
C GLU A 109 -2.53 14.07 11.75
N ARG A 110 -2.98 14.94 10.83
CA ARG A 110 -4.35 15.49 10.87
C ARG A 110 -5.42 14.40 10.82
N ARG A 111 -5.23 13.38 9.98
CA ARG A 111 -6.19 12.27 9.83
C ARG A 111 -6.20 11.35 11.05
N ILE A 112 -5.05 11.06 11.64
CA ILE A 112 -4.93 10.26 12.87
C ILE A 112 -5.66 10.97 14.01
N ALA A 113 -5.46 12.27 14.18
CA ALA A 113 -6.11 13.06 15.23
C ALA A 113 -7.64 13.09 15.12
N ARG A 114 -8.19 12.94 13.91
CA ARG A 114 -9.63 12.97 13.63
C ARG A 114 -10.28 11.58 13.54
N ALA A 115 -9.47 10.53 13.41
CA ALA A 115 -10.00 9.19 13.22
C ALA A 115 -10.71 8.71 14.50
N VAL A 116 -11.99 8.33 14.37
CA VAL A 116 -12.80 7.87 15.52
C VAL A 116 -12.53 6.41 15.86
N SER A 117 -12.19 5.58 14.87
CA SER A 117 -11.90 4.16 15.06
C SER A 117 -10.43 3.94 15.40
N ARG A 118 -10.16 3.28 16.53
CA ARG A 118 -8.79 2.90 16.92
C ARG A 118 -8.10 2.04 15.87
N ARG A 119 -8.82 1.09 15.27
CA ARG A 119 -8.30 0.26 14.18
C ARG A 119 -7.89 1.10 12.97
N PHE A 120 -8.70 2.09 12.62
CA PHE A 120 -8.40 2.98 11.50
C PHE A 120 -7.24 3.94 11.82
N GLN A 121 -7.14 4.44 13.05
CA GLN A 121 -5.98 5.21 13.50
C GLN A 121 -4.68 4.41 13.30
N VAL A 122 -4.66 3.14 13.70
CA VAL A 122 -3.51 2.24 13.54
C VAL A 122 -3.17 1.98 12.06
N GLU A 123 -4.17 1.88 11.19
CA GLU A 123 -3.93 1.78 9.75
C GLU A 123 -3.22 3.02 9.21
N LEU A 124 -3.63 4.21 9.67
CA LEU A 124 -3.05 5.49 9.27
C LEU A 124 -1.63 5.67 9.83
N THR A 125 -1.34 5.25 11.07
CA THR A 125 0.02 5.37 11.66
C THR A 125 1.04 4.54 10.89
N GLY A 126 0.67 3.37 10.36
CA GLY A 126 1.56 2.61 9.48
C GLY A 126 1.91 3.36 8.18
N SER A 127 0.94 4.06 7.59
CA SER A 127 1.17 4.86 6.37
C SER A 127 1.96 6.13 6.67
N TRP A 128 1.69 6.78 7.80
CA TRP A 128 2.47 7.90 8.32
C TRP A 128 3.95 7.53 8.50
N LEU A 129 4.24 6.39 9.15
CA LEU A 129 5.60 5.91 9.36
C LEU A 129 6.33 5.72 8.03
N ARG A 130 5.66 5.10 7.06
CA ARG A 130 6.24 4.90 5.73
C ARG A 130 6.55 6.22 5.03
N SER A 131 5.64 7.19 5.08
CA SER A 131 5.87 8.52 4.51
C SER A 131 7.04 9.24 5.17
N LYS A 132 7.12 9.22 6.52
CA LYS A 132 8.27 9.76 7.25
C LYS A 132 9.57 9.06 6.86
N HIS A 133 9.56 7.74 6.74
CA HIS A 133 10.76 6.98 6.39
C HIS A 133 11.30 7.35 5.01
N LEU A 134 10.44 7.42 4.00
CA LEU A 134 10.83 7.82 2.64
C LEU A 134 11.43 9.23 2.60
N LEU A 135 10.88 10.15 3.41
CA LEU A 135 11.39 11.52 3.55
C LEU A 135 12.59 11.67 4.50
N GLY A 136 13.08 10.59 5.11
CA GLY A 136 14.21 10.64 6.05
C GLY A 136 13.88 11.25 7.41
N GLN A 137 12.61 11.28 7.80
CA GLN A 137 12.11 11.88 9.03
C GLN A 137 11.75 10.83 10.12
N ALA A 138 11.75 9.54 9.77
CA ALA A 138 11.42 8.47 10.72
C ALA A 138 12.59 8.15 11.65
N THR A 139 12.27 7.84 12.91
CA THR A 139 13.23 7.41 13.94
C THR A 139 12.98 5.97 14.36
N GLY A 140 13.96 5.32 15.02
CA GLY A 140 13.75 4.00 15.61
C GLY A 140 12.60 3.96 16.62
N ASN A 141 12.43 5.04 17.41
CA ASN A 141 11.29 5.16 18.34
C ASN A 141 9.93 5.21 17.61
N ASP A 142 9.88 5.86 16.44
CA ASP A 142 8.65 5.85 15.62
C ASP A 142 8.30 4.43 15.16
N VAL A 143 9.31 3.65 14.76
CA VAL A 143 9.14 2.25 14.34
C VAL A 143 8.59 1.40 15.48
N HIS A 144 9.23 1.41 16.64
CA HIS A 144 8.80 0.62 17.80
C HIS A 144 7.39 0.99 18.23
N ARG A 145 7.10 2.29 18.37
CA ARG A 145 5.77 2.75 18.76
C ARG A 145 4.68 2.28 17.79
N VAL A 146 4.90 2.44 16.48
CA VAL A 146 3.90 2.03 15.48
C VAL A 146 3.76 0.52 15.43
N ARG A 147 4.84 -0.24 15.59
CA ARG A 147 4.81 -1.70 15.67
C ARG A 147 3.99 -2.18 16.86
N ASP A 148 4.31 -1.72 18.06
CA ASP A 148 3.64 -2.12 19.31
C ASP A 148 2.14 -1.79 19.26
N GLU A 149 1.78 -0.59 18.81
CA GLU A 149 0.39 -0.19 18.63
C GLU A 149 -0.35 -1.07 17.60
N ALA A 150 0.33 -1.46 16.52
CA ALA A 150 -0.25 -2.30 15.47
C ALA A 150 -0.43 -3.76 15.89
N GLU A 151 0.54 -4.32 16.61
CA GLU A 151 0.47 -5.67 17.18
C GLU A 151 -0.65 -5.76 18.22
N ALA A 152 -0.72 -4.81 19.16
CA ALA A 152 -1.79 -4.73 20.15
C ALA A 152 -3.19 -4.62 19.53
N ALA A 153 -3.31 -4.00 18.36
CA ALA A 153 -4.56 -3.88 17.62
C ALA A 153 -4.82 -5.04 16.63
N GLY A 154 -3.91 -6.01 16.51
CA GLY A 154 -3.99 -7.09 15.53
C GLY A 154 -3.97 -6.61 14.06
N HIS A 155 -3.38 -5.45 13.79
CA HIS A 155 -3.39 -4.81 12.48
C HIS A 155 -2.18 -5.20 11.63
N GLY A 156 -2.20 -6.41 11.08
CA GLY A 156 -1.04 -7.00 10.38
C GLY A 156 -0.48 -6.16 9.22
N GLY A 157 -1.30 -5.35 8.54
CA GLY A 157 -0.81 -4.45 7.48
C GLY A 157 0.06 -3.29 8.00
N ALA A 158 -0.18 -2.83 9.23
CA ALA A 158 0.63 -1.79 9.87
C ALA A 158 1.88 -2.40 10.50
N VAL A 159 1.77 -3.61 11.07
CA VAL A 159 2.91 -4.44 11.52
C VAL A 159 3.92 -4.64 10.39
N CYS A 160 3.47 -5.10 9.21
CA CYS A 160 4.36 -5.32 8.06
C CYS A 160 5.07 -4.02 7.61
N LYS A 161 4.39 -2.87 7.64
CA LYS A 161 5.01 -1.58 7.30
C LYS A 161 6.09 -1.20 8.31
N ALA A 162 5.85 -1.40 9.61
CA ALA A 162 6.84 -1.13 10.64
C ALA A 162 8.06 -2.05 10.53
N ILE A 163 7.85 -3.35 10.31
CA ILE A 163 8.93 -4.32 10.09
C ILE A 163 9.75 -3.96 8.84
N ALA A 164 9.10 -3.63 7.72
CA ALA A 164 9.79 -3.23 6.51
C ALA A 164 10.62 -1.96 6.72
N VAL A 165 10.05 -0.91 7.33
CA VAL A 165 10.79 0.33 7.64
C VAL A 165 11.97 0.05 8.57
N TRP A 166 11.80 -0.82 9.56
CA TRP A 166 12.90 -1.22 10.44
C TRP A 166 14.05 -1.87 9.66
N GLY A 167 13.74 -2.81 8.76
CA GLY A 167 14.75 -3.43 7.90
C GLY A 167 15.39 -2.46 6.93
N GLU A 168 14.62 -1.54 6.35
CA GLU A 168 15.12 -0.50 5.44
C GLU A 168 16.03 0.51 6.15
N MET A 169 15.85 0.75 7.45
CA MET A 169 16.79 1.55 8.25
C MET A 169 18.09 0.80 8.55
N ASN A 170 18.11 -0.53 8.43
CA ASN A 170 19.20 -1.42 8.82
C ASN A 170 19.65 -2.34 7.68
N LEU A 171 19.63 -1.86 6.43
CA LEU A 171 19.89 -2.68 5.23
C LEU A 171 21.23 -3.42 5.25
N PHE A 172 22.23 -2.84 5.92
CA PHE A 172 23.60 -3.38 6.01
C PHE A 172 23.82 -4.32 7.20
N ASP A 173 22.84 -4.47 8.10
CA ASP A 173 22.91 -5.44 9.19
C ASP A 173 22.34 -6.79 8.74
N ASN A 174 23.21 -7.80 8.70
CA ASN A 174 22.82 -9.13 8.23
C ASN A 174 21.86 -9.86 9.16
N HIS A 175 22.00 -9.66 10.48
CA HIS A 175 21.15 -10.31 11.46
C HIS A 175 19.74 -9.71 11.43
N ILE A 176 19.65 -8.37 11.48
CA ILE A 176 18.38 -7.66 11.36
C ILE A 176 17.71 -7.99 10.02
N GLY A 177 18.49 -8.01 8.94
CA GLY A 177 17.92 -8.27 7.63
C GLY A 177 17.35 -9.69 7.48
N ALA A 178 17.97 -10.71 8.10
CA ALA A 178 17.43 -12.07 8.13
C ALA A 178 16.16 -12.16 8.99
N GLN A 179 16.15 -11.48 10.14
CA GLN A 179 14.98 -11.39 11.02
C GLN A 179 13.79 -10.73 10.31
N VAL A 180 14.01 -9.59 9.64
CA VAL A 180 12.97 -8.87 8.89
C VAL A 180 12.38 -9.73 7.78
N GLU A 181 13.22 -10.45 7.02
CA GLU A 181 12.74 -11.36 5.99
C GLU A 181 11.82 -12.43 6.58
N GLN A 182 12.26 -13.09 7.65
CA GLN A 182 11.49 -14.13 8.31
C GLN A 182 10.15 -13.58 8.84
N GLU A 183 10.19 -12.47 9.59
CA GLU A 183 8.99 -11.87 10.18
C GLU A 183 7.98 -11.42 9.11
N LEU A 184 8.46 -10.85 7.99
CA LEU A 184 7.58 -10.50 6.88
C LEU A 184 6.95 -11.76 6.28
N ARG A 185 7.71 -12.82 6.04
CA ARG A 185 7.17 -14.10 5.52
C ARG A 185 6.08 -14.67 6.43
N GLU A 186 6.28 -14.64 7.74
CA GLU A 186 5.32 -15.14 8.73
C GLU A 186 4.03 -14.27 8.80
N ASN A 187 4.15 -12.97 8.55
CA ASN A 187 3.03 -12.02 8.63
C ASN A 187 2.26 -11.82 7.31
N ILE A 188 2.70 -12.45 6.22
CA ILE A 188 2.01 -12.40 4.93
C ILE A 188 0.74 -13.25 4.98
N SER A 189 -0.40 -12.59 5.23
CA SER A 189 -1.73 -13.20 5.11
C SER A 189 -2.57 -12.59 3.97
N SER A 190 -2.00 -11.66 3.20
CA SER A 190 -2.69 -10.98 2.09
C SER A 190 -1.73 -10.48 1.01
N HIS A 191 -2.22 -10.35 -0.23
CA HIS A 191 -1.48 -9.86 -1.41
C HIS A 191 -0.70 -8.55 -1.15
N ASP A 192 -1.30 -7.57 -0.46
CA ASP A 192 -0.67 -6.28 -0.18
C ASP A 192 0.56 -6.35 0.75
N ARG A 193 0.77 -7.48 1.43
CA ARG A 193 1.92 -7.66 2.34
C ARG A 193 3.13 -8.25 1.61
N TYR A 194 2.91 -8.94 0.49
CA TYR A 194 4.00 -9.42 -0.37
C TYR A 194 4.80 -8.26 -0.97
N SER A 195 4.16 -7.11 -1.25
CA SER A 195 4.88 -5.95 -1.76
C SER A 195 5.86 -5.37 -0.73
N ALA A 196 5.58 -5.48 0.57
CA ALA A 196 6.51 -5.03 1.61
C ALA A 196 7.77 -5.92 1.66
N LEU A 197 7.59 -7.24 1.60
CA LEU A 197 8.70 -8.19 1.50
C LEU A 197 9.53 -7.98 0.23
N ALA A 198 8.87 -7.92 -0.93
CA ALA A 198 9.56 -7.73 -2.20
C ALA A 198 10.30 -6.39 -2.27
N HIS A 199 9.70 -5.32 -1.72
CA HIS A 199 10.35 -4.01 -1.65
C HIS A 199 11.59 -4.02 -0.75
N PHE A 200 11.49 -4.58 0.46
CA PHE A 200 12.63 -4.72 1.37
C PHE A 200 13.76 -5.54 0.73
N LEU A 201 13.45 -6.70 0.15
CA LEU A 201 14.44 -7.55 -0.51
C LEU A 201 15.12 -6.83 -1.67
N ALA A 202 14.36 -6.15 -2.52
CA ALA A 202 14.90 -5.40 -3.66
C ALA A 202 15.79 -4.23 -3.21
N LEU A 203 15.38 -3.50 -2.16
CA LEU A 203 16.17 -2.37 -1.66
C LEU A 203 17.47 -2.84 -0.99
N ARG A 204 17.42 -3.98 -0.29
CA ARG A 204 18.60 -4.60 0.30
C ARG A 204 19.53 -5.20 -0.76
N ALA A 205 18.97 -5.81 -1.81
CA ALA A 205 19.73 -6.26 -2.97
C ALA A 205 20.51 -5.09 -3.60
N TRP A 206 19.84 -3.96 -3.80
CA TRP A 206 20.49 -2.74 -4.29
C TRP A 206 21.61 -2.26 -3.34
N ALA A 207 21.31 -2.14 -2.05
CA ALA A 207 22.27 -1.66 -1.05
C ALA A 207 23.55 -2.51 -0.98
N LEU A 208 23.41 -3.83 -1.08
CA LEU A 208 24.49 -4.80 -0.92
C LEU A 208 25.10 -5.29 -2.24
N GLY A 209 24.49 -4.97 -3.39
CA GLY A 209 24.86 -5.58 -4.68
C GLY A 209 24.63 -7.10 -4.71
N SER A 210 23.59 -7.58 -4.02
CA SER A 210 23.33 -9.02 -3.87
C SER A 210 22.36 -9.55 -4.92
N GLU A 211 22.89 -10.34 -5.85
CA GLU A 211 22.11 -11.03 -6.88
C GLU A 211 21.10 -12.04 -6.27
N GLU A 212 21.47 -12.71 -5.18
CA GLU A 212 20.58 -13.65 -4.50
C GLU A 212 19.31 -12.96 -3.98
N LEU A 213 19.48 -11.84 -3.26
CA LEU A 213 18.34 -11.06 -2.75
C LEU A 213 17.50 -10.48 -3.89
N LEU A 214 18.14 -10.11 -5.00
CA LEU A 214 17.45 -9.63 -6.19
C LEU A 214 16.54 -10.71 -6.80
N GLN A 215 17.04 -11.94 -6.91
CA GLN A 215 16.25 -13.08 -7.37
C GLN A 215 15.08 -13.38 -6.41
N LEU A 216 15.30 -13.33 -5.10
CA LEU A 216 14.22 -13.51 -4.11
C LEU A 216 13.14 -12.43 -4.24
N ALA A 217 13.52 -11.16 -4.41
CA ALA A 217 12.59 -10.06 -4.61
C ALA A 217 11.76 -10.25 -5.90
N ARG A 218 12.41 -10.68 -6.99
CA ARG A 218 11.73 -10.98 -8.25
C ARG A 218 10.78 -12.15 -8.12
N GLN A 219 11.18 -13.23 -7.44
CA GLN A 219 10.31 -14.38 -7.17
C GLN A 219 9.08 -13.98 -6.36
N ALA A 220 9.24 -13.21 -5.29
CA ALA A 220 8.13 -12.68 -4.50
C ALA A 220 7.16 -11.83 -5.35
N THR A 221 7.70 -11.09 -6.33
CA THR A 221 6.90 -10.27 -7.27
C THR A 221 6.14 -11.10 -8.30
N LEU A 222 6.71 -12.22 -8.76
CA LEU A 222 6.07 -13.12 -9.72
C LEU A 222 5.10 -14.11 -9.06
N ALA A 223 5.18 -14.29 -7.74
CA ALA A 223 4.30 -15.17 -6.98
C ALA A 223 2.88 -14.61 -6.79
N VAL A 224 2.61 -13.38 -7.22
CA VAL A 224 1.29 -12.76 -7.12
C VAL A 224 0.62 -12.60 -8.49
N ASP A 225 -0.64 -12.98 -8.56
CA ASP A 225 -1.43 -12.93 -9.80
C ASP A 225 -1.77 -11.49 -10.23
N HIS A 226 -1.97 -10.61 -9.25
CA HIS A 226 -2.32 -9.21 -9.48
C HIS A 226 -1.40 -8.27 -8.69
N ARG A 227 -0.75 -7.35 -9.42
CA ARG A 227 0.11 -6.31 -8.85
C ARG A 227 -0.59 -4.96 -8.90
N ASN A 228 -1.21 -4.57 -7.80
CA ASN A 228 -1.80 -3.23 -7.66
C ASN A 228 -0.73 -2.12 -7.58
N GLY A 229 -1.15 -0.86 -7.39
CA GLY A 229 -0.24 0.29 -7.36
C GLY A 229 0.82 0.25 -6.25
N ALA A 230 0.67 -0.58 -5.21
CA ALA A 230 1.71 -0.74 -4.18
C ALA A 230 2.98 -1.42 -4.69
N TRP A 231 2.91 -2.08 -5.85
CA TRP A 231 4.04 -2.77 -6.48
C TRP A 231 4.89 -1.89 -7.37
N ILE A 232 4.39 -0.71 -7.78
CA ILE A 232 5.11 0.23 -8.65
C ILE A 232 6.56 0.51 -8.17
N PRO A 233 6.82 0.78 -6.87
CA PRO A 233 8.18 1.04 -6.40
C PRO A 233 9.10 -0.17 -6.58
N VAL A 234 8.57 -1.38 -6.36
CA VAL A 234 9.32 -2.64 -6.51
C VAL A 234 9.65 -2.89 -7.98
N GLU A 235 8.67 -2.70 -8.87
CA GLU A 235 8.86 -2.91 -10.31
C GLU A 235 9.91 -1.95 -10.89
N ILE A 236 9.84 -0.67 -10.54
CA ILE A 236 10.85 0.34 -10.93
C ILE A 236 12.23 -0.06 -10.43
N LEU A 237 12.32 -0.50 -9.18
CA LEU A 237 13.57 -0.87 -8.55
C LEU A 237 14.20 -2.12 -9.19
N LEU A 238 13.39 -3.15 -9.47
CA LEU A 238 13.83 -4.35 -10.17
C LEU A 238 14.27 -4.04 -11.60
N GLU A 239 13.55 -3.18 -12.33
CA GLU A 239 13.93 -2.72 -13.67
C GLU A 239 15.26 -1.98 -13.65
N GLU A 240 15.48 -1.08 -12.68
CA GLU A 240 16.73 -0.33 -12.52
C GLU A 240 17.93 -1.25 -12.33
N MET A 241 17.76 -2.34 -11.59
CA MET A 241 18.81 -3.34 -11.38
C MET A 241 18.96 -4.33 -12.55
N GLY A 242 18.19 -4.19 -13.63
CA GLY A 242 18.29 -5.06 -14.82
C GLY A 242 17.42 -6.33 -14.77
N HIS A 243 16.48 -6.43 -13.83
CA HIS A 243 15.62 -7.60 -13.62
C HIS A 243 14.14 -7.26 -13.80
N PRO A 244 13.73 -6.75 -14.97
CA PRO A 244 12.34 -6.33 -15.19
C PRO A 244 11.37 -7.51 -15.00
N VAL A 245 10.20 -7.19 -14.45
CA VAL A 245 9.04 -8.09 -14.39
C VAL A 245 8.03 -7.67 -15.46
N PRO A 246 7.10 -8.54 -15.87
CA PRO A 246 6.08 -8.17 -16.84
C PRO A 246 5.37 -6.87 -16.44
N SER A 247 5.33 -5.89 -17.33
CA SER A 247 4.71 -4.60 -17.02
C SER A 247 3.21 -4.79 -16.79
N ALA A 248 2.72 -4.38 -15.63
CA ALA A 248 1.29 -4.14 -15.46
C ALA A 248 0.95 -2.79 -16.10
N GLN A 249 -0.24 -2.68 -16.70
CA GLN A 249 -0.68 -1.43 -17.30
C GLN A 249 -0.95 -0.37 -16.23
N VAL A 250 -0.52 0.87 -16.49
CA VAL A 250 -0.72 2.02 -15.59
C VAL A 250 -1.16 3.23 -16.38
N GLN A 251 -2.19 3.91 -15.89
CA GLN A 251 -2.60 5.22 -16.41
C GLN A 251 -1.85 6.32 -15.67
N TRP A 252 -0.60 6.59 -16.05
CA TRP A 252 0.22 7.62 -15.39
C TRP A 252 -0.37 9.03 -15.52
N ILE A 253 -0.24 9.88 -14.49
CA ILE A 253 -0.53 11.32 -14.60
C ILE A 253 0.67 11.99 -15.28
N ASP A 254 1.85 11.81 -14.69
CA ASP A 254 3.12 12.25 -15.25
C ASP A 254 3.72 11.24 -16.24
N SER A 255 4.83 11.59 -16.89
CA SER A 255 5.57 10.62 -17.70
C SER A 255 6.14 9.50 -16.83
N GLN A 256 6.17 8.26 -17.35
CA GLN A 256 6.76 7.12 -16.64
C GLN A 256 8.24 7.37 -16.28
N ALA A 257 8.98 8.08 -17.13
CA ALA A 257 10.37 8.44 -16.87
C ALA A 257 10.50 9.34 -15.62
N SER A 258 9.64 10.35 -15.49
CA SER A 258 9.62 11.24 -14.31
C SER A 258 9.24 10.49 -13.04
N VAL A 259 8.26 9.58 -13.12
CA VAL A 259 7.87 8.74 -11.98
C VAL A 259 9.02 7.82 -11.56
N ARG A 260 9.72 7.20 -12.52
CA ARG A 260 10.91 6.37 -12.27
C ARG A 260 11.99 7.17 -11.56
N GLU A 261 12.36 8.34 -12.10
CA GLU A 261 13.38 9.21 -11.50
C GLU A 261 13.07 9.57 -10.04
N ARG A 262 11.81 9.92 -9.73
CA ARG A 262 11.40 10.21 -8.35
C ARG A 262 11.55 9.00 -7.42
N TRP A 263 11.13 7.81 -7.85
CA TRP A 263 11.27 6.60 -7.05
C TRP A 263 12.73 6.20 -6.85
N ILE A 264 13.55 6.28 -7.89
CA ILE A 264 15.00 6.04 -7.80
C ILE A 264 15.65 7.01 -6.82
N THR A 265 15.29 8.29 -6.87
CA THR A 265 15.77 9.29 -5.91
C THR A 265 15.40 8.93 -4.47
N LEU A 266 14.14 8.55 -4.22
CA LEU A 266 13.68 8.14 -2.89
C LEU A 266 14.42 6.91 -2.37
N HIS A 267 14.58 5.87 -3.20
CA HIS A 267 15.28 4.65 -2.81
C HIS A 267 16.76 4.89 -2.53
N SER A 268 17.47 5.63 -3.40
CA SER A 268 18.86 6.01 -3.17
C SER A 268 19.03 6.75 -1.85
N ALA A 269 18.12 7.67 -1.54
CA ALA A 269 18.14 8.41 -0.28
C ALA A 269 17.93 7.49 0.95
N VAL A 270 17.09 6.45 0.85
CA VAL A 270 16.94 5.45 1.92
C VAL A 270 18.22 4.65 2.11
N VAL A 271 18.82 4.14 1.02
CA VAL A 271 20.07 3.36 1.06
C VAL A 271 21.20 4.15 1.68
N GLU A 272 21.38 5.42 1.28
CA GLU A 272 22.47 6.25 1.80
C GLU A 272 22.29 6.60 3.28
N ARG A 273 21.06 6.80 3.75
CA ARG A 273 20.80 6.95 5.20
C ARG A 273 21.14 5.68 5.97
N ALA A 274 20.74 4.51 5.49
CA ALA A 274 21.08 3.24 6.13
C ALA A 274 22.60 2.99 6.12
N ARG A 275 23.30 3.36 5.04
CA ARG A 275 24.76 3.27 4.92
C ARG A 275 25.46 4.15 5.96
N THR A 276 24.97 5.37 6.13
CA THR A 276 25.50 6.34 7.08
C THR A 276 25.30 5.85 8.52
N ALA A 277 24.12 5.32 8.83
CA ALA A 277 23.82 4.77 10.15
C ALA A 277 24.69 3.54 10.49
N ALA A 278 25.03 2.69 9.51
CA ALA A 278 25.89 1.53 9.72
C ALA A 278 27.38 1.87 9.96
N GLN A 279 27.79 3.11 9.65
CA GLN A 279 29.16 3.59 9.84
C GLN A 279 29.35 4.41 11.13
N ALA A 280 28.26 4.77 11.80
CA ALA A 280 28.23 5.55 13.03
C ALA A 280 28.35 4.64 14.27
#